data_AF-A0A5D2P623-F1
#
_entry.id   AF-A0A5D2P623-F1
#
_cell.length_a   1.000
_cell.length_b   1.000
_cell.length_c   1.000
_cell.angle_alpha   90.00
_cell.angle_beta   90.00
_cell.angle_gamma   90.00
#
_symmetry.space_group_name_H-M   'P 1'
#
loop_
_entity.id
_entity.type
_entity.pdbx_description
1 polymer ?
#
loop_
_entity_poly.entity_id
_entity_poly.type
_entity_poly.pdbx_seq_one_letter_code
_entity_poly.pdbx_strand_id
1 'polypeptide(L)'
;PSSIEIKPPLSLTISDPQEYTLFNQAILYGVLIEPYFAKIHINHLYAIFIDRYKLFLSLLVGIVNELYGKLVDSVKEQLIWVTKEMIDVSATGIDSLLVYLMRQIVGGDFSDRNLWLCFELVSLYLSKWVCLLQEKPVVLTSALYTFLRLLADYCSFDQ
;
A
#
# COMPACT_ATOMS: atom_id res chain seq x y z
N PRO A 1 5.80 20.02 47.14
CA PRO A 1 6.32 19.03 46.17
C PRO A 1 5.37 18.94 44.96
N SER A 2 5.67 19.74 43.94
CA SER A 2 4.94 19.81 42.67
C SER A 2 5.16 18.53 41.86
N SER A 3 4.09 17.77 41.64
CA SER A 3 4.05 16.58 40.79
C SER A 3 4.36 16.99 39.34
N ILE A 4 5.49 16.53 38.81
CA ILE A 4 5.83 16.68 37.39
C ILE A 4 4.97 15.68 36.63
N GLU A 5 3.88 16.13 36.01
CA GLU A 5 3.17 15.36 35.00
C GLU A 5 4.08 15.20 33.78
N ILE A 6 4.67 14.02 33.62
CA ILE A 6 5.37 13.63 32.41
C ILE A 6 4.30 13.32 31.37
N LYS A 7 3.83 14.36 30.67
CA LYS A 7 2.97 14.18 29.50
C LYS A 7 3.83 13.50 28.42
N PRO A 8 3.41 12.35 27.86
CA PRO A 8 4.16 11.70 26.81
C PRO A 8 4.36 12.68 25.64
N PRO A 9 5.53 12.66 24.96
CA PRO A 9 5.91 13.65 23.96
C PRO A 9 4.94 13.73 22.77
N LEU A 10 4.08 12.73 22.60
CA LEU A 10 2.99 12.70 21.62
C LEU A 10 1.69 12.29 22.33
N SER A 11 1.05 13.22 23.02
CA SER A 11 -0.36 13.05 23.42
C SER A 11 -1.26 13.55 22.28
N LEU A 12 -1.21 12.85 21.14
CA LEU A 12 -2.07 13.12 19.99
C LEU A 12 -3.32 12.25 20.09
N THR A 13 -4.19 12.55 21.05
CA THR A 13 -5.52 11.95 21.11
C THR A 13 -6.40 12.65 20.09
N ILE A 14 -6.21 12.34 18.80
CA ILE A 14 -7.10 12.84 17.75
C ILE A 14 -8.48 12.22 18.00
N SER A 15 -9.36 13.00 18.62
CA SER A 15 -10.72 12.56 18.96
C SER A 15 -11.73 13.02 17.92
N ASP A 16 -11.38 14.05 17.14
CA ASP A 16 -12.22 14.59 16.08
C ASP A 16 -12.06 13.80 14.76
N PRO A 17 -13.16 13.28 14.17
CA PRO A 17 -13.09 12.54 12.91
C PRO A 17 -12.55 13.34 11.71
N GLN A 18 -12.74 14.67 11.68
CA GLN A 18 -12.25 15.51 10.58
C GLN A 18 -10.73 15.68 10.70
N GLU A 19 -10.23 15.95 11.92
CA GLU A 19 -8.79 15.98 12.19
C GLU A 19 -8.12 14.65 11.85
N TYR A 20 -8.75 13.51 12.16
CA TYR A 20 -8.22 12.19 11.78
C TYR A 20 -8.14 12.02 10.27
N THR A 21 -9.15 12.51 9.55
CA THR A 21 -9.18 12.45 8.08
C THR A 21 -8.08 13.31 7.47
N LEU A 22 -7.94 14.55 7.91
CA LEU A 22 -6.88 15.46 7.46
C LEU A 22 -5.49 14.92 7.77
N PHE A 23 -5.31 14.34 8.95
CA PHE A 23 -4.07 13.66 9.32
C PHE A 23 -3.72 12.53 8.34
N ASN A 24 -4.67 11.62 8.06
CA ASN A 24 -4.45 10.52 7.13
C ASN A 24 -4.12 11.01 5.72
N GLN A 25 -4.79 12.07 5.24
CA GLN A 25 -4.50 12.70 3.95
C GLN A 25 -3.10 13.33 3.91
N ALA A 26 -2.70 14.02 4.97
CA ALA A 26 -1.39 14.65 5.07
C ALA A 26 -0.27 13.60 5.09
N ILE A 27 -0.42 12.54 5.90
CA ILE A 27 0.53 11.42 5.92
C ILE A 27 0.59 10.76 4.55
N LEU A 28 -0.56 10.49 3.92
CA LEU A 28 -0.61 9.85 2.60
C LEU A 28 0.14 10.68 1.56
N TYR A 29 -0.09 11.99 1.54
CA TYR A 29 0.63 12.91 0.66
C TYR A 29 2.14 12.86 0.95
N GLY A 30 2.55 13.00 2.22
CA GLY A 30 3.95 12.96 2.60
C GLY A 30 4.65 11.65 2.23
N VAL A 31 4.01 10.51 2.46
CA VAL A 31 4.56 9.19 2.10
C VAL A 31 4.72 9.04 0.58
N LEU A 32 3.75 9.50 -0.20
CA LEU A 32 3.78 9.33 -1.66
C LEU A 32 4.72 10.32 -2.37
N ILE A 33 4.90 11.53 -1.83
CA ILE A 33 5.60 12.62 -2.50
C ILE A 33 7.00 12.88 -1.90
N GLU A 34 7.21 12.58 -0.62
CA GLU A 34 8.45 12.89 0.11
C GLU A 34 9.17 11.60 0.54
N PRO A 35 9.81 10.86 -0.38
CA PRO A 35 10.40 9.55 -0.10
C PRO A 35 11.46 9.58 1.02
N TYR A 36 12.17 10.70 1.16
CA TYR A 36 13.16 10.90 2.22
C TYR A 36 12.54 10.92 3.63
N PHE A 37 11.32 11.46 3.75
CA PHE A 37 10.58 11.56 5.02
C PHE A 37 9.51 10.47 5.19
N ALA A 38 9.28 9.64 4.16
CA ALA A 38 8.22 8.63 4.14
C ALA A 38 8.23 7.72 5.38
N LYS A 39 9.40 7.27 5.83
CA LYS A 39 9.52 6.44 7.05
C LYS A 39 9.09 7.17 8.32
N ILE A 40 9.36 8.48 8.40
CA ILE A 40 8.92 9.31 9.54
C ILE A 40 7.40 9.47 9.50
N HIS A 41 6.83 9.75 8.32
CA HIS A 41 5.38 9.86 8.13
C HIS A 41 4.65 8.55 8.48
N ILE A 42 5.19 7.40 8.09
CA ILE A 42 4.65 6.08 8.46
C ILE A 42 4.76 5.81 9.96
N ASN A 43 5.86 6.19 10.61
CA ASN A 43 5.96 6.06 12.06
C ASN A 43 4.91 6.90 12.79
N HIS A 44 4.58 8.10 12.29
CA HIS A 44 3.48 8.88 12.84
C HIS A 44 2.13 8.18 12.65
N LEU A 45 1.90 7.55 11.49
CA LEU A 45 0.70 6.74 11.25
C LEU A 45 0.58 5.59 12.25
N TYR A 46 1.68 4.87 12.50
CA TYR A 46 1.74 3.77 13.47
C TYR A 46 1.49 4.22 14.91
N ALA A 47 1.80 5.47 15.25
CA ALA A 47 1.59 5.98 16.60
C ALA A 47 0.14 6.42 16.87
N ILE A 48 -0.63 6.78 15.84
CA ILE A 48 -1.89 7.54 15.98
C ILE A 48 -3.12 6.77 15.49
N PHE A 49 -2.97 5.64 14.80
CA PHE A 49 -4.11 4.94 14.18
C PHE A 49 -5.20 4.53 15.19
N ILE A 50 -6.46 4.71 14.80
CA ILE A 50 -7.64 4.38 15.63
C ILE A 50 -8.49 3.28 14.98
N ASP A 51 -8.38 3.11 13.67
CA ASP A 51 -9.25 2.25 12.85
C ASP A 51 -8.50 1.11 12.15
N ARG A 52 -7.35 0.70 12.68
CA ARG A 52 -6.44 -0.28 12.05
C ARG A 52 -6.07 0.07 10.61
N TYR A 53 -5.79 1.36 10.37
CA TYR A 53 -5.36 1.94 9.09
C TYR A 53 -6.41 1.86 7.97
N LYS A 54 -7.68 1.62 8.32
CA LYS A 54 -8.75 1.41 7.34
C LYS A 54 -8.96 2.65 6.46
N LEU A 55 -9.02 3.83 7.06
CA LEU A 55 -9.17 5.10 6.34
C LEU A 55 -7.98 5.33 5.40
N PHE A 56 -6.76 5.20 5.92
CA PHE A 56 -5.53 5.32 5.14
C PHE A 56 -5.53 4.40 3.90
N LEU A 57 -5.85 3.12 4.09
CA LEU A 57 -5.93 2.16 2.98
C LEU A 57 -7.05 2.50 2.00
N SER A 58 -8.20 2.99 2.46
CA SER A 58 -9.29 3.38 1.56
C SER A 58 -8.88 4.53 0.64
N LEU A 59 -8.09 5.49 1.13
CA LEU A 59 -7.54 6.58 0.34
C LEU A 59 -6.50 6.05 -0.68
N LEU A 60 -5.61 5.15 -0.27
CA LEU A 60 -4.65 4.49 -1.18
C LEU A 60 -5.36 3.72 -2.30
N VAL A 61 -6.40 2.95 -1.96
CA VAL A 61 -7.23 2.23 -2.92
C VAL A 61 -7.87 3.20 -3.92
N GLY A 62 -8.40 4.33 -3.46
CA GLY A 62 -8.92 5.39 -4.32
C GLY A 62 -7.87 5.91 -5.30
N ILE A 63 -6.65 6.20 -4.82
CA ILE A 63 -5.53 6.64 -5.66
C ILE A 63 -5.18 5.59 -6.72
N VAL A 64 -5.06 4.31 -6.34
CA VAL A 64 -4.75 3.24 -7.30
C VAL A 64 -5.87 3.10 -8.34
N ASN A 65 -7.13 3.09 -7.89
CA ASN A 65 -8.25 2.85 -8.78
C ASN A 65 -8.49 4.00 -9.76
N GLU A 66 -8.34 5.26 -9.33
CA GLU A 66 -8.76 6.42 -10.10
C GLU A 66 -7.59 7.15 -10.79
N LEU A 67 -6.37 7.06 -10.21
CA LEU A 67 -5.26 7.93 -10.58
C LEU A 67 -4.00 7.18 -11.03
N TYR A 68 -3.91 5.85 -10.89
CA TYR A 68 -2.66 5.11 -11.13
C TYR A 68 -2.00 5.39 -12.48
N GLY A 69 -2.79 5.44 -13.56
CA GLY A 69 -2.30 5.75 -14.91
C GLY A 69 -1.67 7.14 -15.04
N LYS A 70 -2.01 8.08 -14.15
CA LYS A 70 -1.52 9.46 -14.12
C LYS A 70 -0.37 9.67 -13.13
N LEU A 71 -0.05 8.68 -12.29
CA LEU A 71 1.02 8.80 -11.31
C LEU A 71 2.38 8.79 -12.00
N VAL A 72 3.27 9.66 -11.51
CA VAL A 72 4.69 9.64 -11.88
C VAL A 72 5.39 8.44 -11.23
N ASP A 73 6.54 8.05 -11.78
CA ASP A 73 7.19 6.77 -11.43
C ASP A 73 7.65 6.74 -9.96
N SER A 74 8.18 7.84 -9.43
CA SER A 74 8.56 7.95 -8.02
C SER A 74 7.38 7.71 -7.06
N VAL A 75 6.18 8.16 -7.43
CA VAL A 75 4.96 7.96 -6.63
C VAL A 75 4.51 6.50 -6.69
N LYS A 76 4.67 5.84 -7.85
CA LYS A 76 4.39 4.41 -7.99
C LYS A 76 5.34 3.57 -7.15
N GLU A 77 6.63 3.92 -7.11
CA GLU A 77 7.60 3.27 -6.22
C GLU A 77 7.19 3.41 -4.75
N GLN A 78 6.86 4.63 -4.31
CA GLN A 78 6.37 4.87 -2.94
C GLN A 78 5.06 4.13 -2.64
N LEU A 79 4.17 4.00 -3.62
CA LEU A 79 2.93 3.25 -3.49
C LEU A 79 3.19 1.76 -3.22
N ILE A 80 4.15 1.15 -3.91
CA ILE A 80 4.57 -0.23 -3.64
C ILE A 80 5.23 -0.33 -2.27
N TRP A 81 6.08 0.63 -1.91
CA TRP A 81 6.75 0.67 -0.61
C TRP A 81 5.75 0.73 0.55
N VAL A 82 4.80 1.68 0.52
CA VAL A 82 3.79 1.81 1.57
C VAL A 82 2.86 0.59 1.63
N THR A 83 2.60 -0.06 0.49
CA THR A 83 1.84 -1.33 0.48
C THR A 83 2.56 -2.41 1.27
N LYS A 84 3.90 -2.51 1.16
CA LYS A 84 4.71 -3.47 1.94
C LYS A 84 4.61 -3.16 3.45
N GLU A 85 4.70 -1.89 3.82
CA GLU A 85 4.51 -1.42 5.21
C GLU A 85 3.12 -1.77 5.76
N MET A 86 2.05 -1.56 4.97
CA MET A 86 0.69 -1.88 5.40
C MET A 86 0.42 -3.38 5.55
N ILE A 87 1.14 -4.24 4.82
CA ILE A 87 1.10 -5.69 5.02
C ILE A 87 1.75 -6.06 6.36
N ASP A 88 2.89 -5.45 6.71
CA ASP A 88 3.62 -5.76 7.94
C ASP A 88 2.82 -5.48 9.22
N VAL A 89 1.91 -4.51 9.17
CA VAL A 89 1.02 -4.18 10.29
C VAL A 89 -0.37 -4.84 10.17
N SER A 90 -0.55 -5.77 9.23
CA SER A 90 -1.83 -6.45 8.97
C SER A 90 -3.01 -5.45 8.88
N ALA A 91 -2.82 -4.40 8.10
CA ALA A 91 -3.80 -3.32 7.95
C ALA A 91 -5.15 -3.83 7.41
N THR A 92 -6.24 -3.24 7.90
CA THR A 92 -7.59 -3.70 7.56
C THR A 92 -7.97 -3.29 6.14
N GLY A 93 -8.21 -4.27 5.26
CA GLY A 93 -8.58 -4.05 3.86
C GLY A 93 -7.40 -4.11 2.88
N ILE A 94 -6.22 -4.55 3.31
CA ILE A 94 -5.03 -4.68 2.45
C ILE A 94 -5.26 -5.57 1.22
N ASP A 95 -6.14 -6.56 1.34
CA ASP A 95 -6.57 -7.42 0.24
C ASP A 95 -7.17 -6.64 -0.93
N SER A 96 -7.97 -5.61 -0.64
CA SER A 96 -8.53 -4.75 -1.67
C SER A 96 -7.44 -3.98 -2.40
N LEU A 97 -6.49 -3.37 -1.68
CA LEU A 97 -5.37 -2.64 -2.29
C LEU A 97 -4.55 -3.55 -3.21
N LEU A 98 -4.23 -4.76 -2.77
CA LEU A 98 -3.50 -5.75 -3.55
C LEU A 98 -4.25 -6.14 -4.83
N VAL A 99 -5.56 -6.36 -4.75
CA VAL A 99 -6.39 -6.63 -5.93
C VAL A 99 -6.41 -5.45 -6.90
N TYR A 100 -6.54 -4.21 -6.41
CA TYR A 100 -6.54 -3.02 -7.26
C TYR A 100 -5.18 -2.77 -7.92
N LEU A 101 -4.07 -3.09 -7.25
CA LEU A 101 -2.74 -3.04 -7.84
C LEU A 101 -2.56 -4.10 -8.94
N MET A 102 -2.98 -5.34 -8.70
CA MET A 102 -2.95 -6.39 -9.74
C MET A 102 -3.77 -6.01 -10.97
N ARG A 103 -4.91 -5.34 -10.78
CA ARG A 103 -5.76 -4.85 -11.89
C ARG A 103 -5.10 -3.77 -12.74
N GLN A 104 -4.04 -3.11 -12.24
CA GLN A 104 -3.29 -2.15 -13.05
C GLN A 104 -2.35 -2.84 -14.05
N ILE A 105 -2.12 -4.15 -13.91
CA ILE A 105 -1.37 -4.91 -14.91
C ILE A 105 -2.27 -5.15 -16.12
N VAL A 106 -1.80 -4.71 -17.29
CA VAL A 106 -2.49 -4.92 -18.57
C VAL A 106 -1.94 -6.19 -19.24
N GLY A 107 -2.82 -7.16 -19.50
CA GLY A 107 -2.44 -8.38 -20.22
C GLY A 107 -2.04 -8.08 -21.67
N GLY A 108 -0.99 -8.75 -22.16
CA GLY A 108 -0.44 -8.54 -23.51
C GLY A 108 0.33 -7.21 -23.70
N ASP A 109 0.46 -6.38 -22.68
CA ASP A 109 1.32 -5.19 -22.68
C ASP A 109 2.71 -5.54 -22.12
N PHE A 110 3.73 -5.50 -22.97
CA PHE A 110 5.12 -5.78 -22.60
C PHE A 110 5.97 -4.52 -22.44
N SER A 111 5.35 -3.35 -22.22
CA SER A 111 6.08 -2.13 -21.90
C SER A 111 6.83 -2.24 -20.58
N ASP A 112 7.97 -1.55 -20.47
CA ASP A 112 8.81 -1.55 -19.26
C ASP A 112 8.01 -1.20 -17.99
N ARG A 113 7.03 -0.29 -18.12
CA ARG A 113 6.18 0.16 -17.01
C ARG A 113 5.26 -0.97 -16.51
N ASN A 114 4.66 -1.73 -17.43
CA ASN A 114 3.78 -2.84 -17.06
C ASN A 114 4.60 -4.01 -16.48
N LEU A 115 5.75 -4.33 -17.09
CA LEU A 115 6.68 -5.35 -16.59
C LEU A 115 7.28 -4.99 -15.22
N TRP A 116 7.59 -3.71 -14.99
CA TRP A 116 8.06 -3.22 -13.69
C TRP A 116 7.02 -3.48 -12.59
N LEU A 117 5.74 -3.15 -12.85
CA LEU A 117 4.67 -3.40 -11.88
C LEU A 117 4.50 -4.90 -11.62
N CYS A 118 4.52 -5.73 -12.68
CA CYS A 118 4.49 -7.19 -12.55
C CYS A 118 5.60 -7.68 -11.60
N PHE A 119 6.83 -7.25 -11.86
CA PHE A 119 7.99 -7.63 -11.07
C PHE A 119 7.84 -7.21 -9.60
N GLU A 120 7.51 -5.94 -9.35
CA GLU A 120 7.33 -5.42 -8.00
C GLU A 120 6.24 -6.17 -7.22
N LEU A 121 5.12 -6.50 -7.86
CA LEU A 121 4.06 -7.27 -7.20
C LEU A 121 4.47 -8.71 -6.94
N VAL A 122 5.13 -9.40 -7.87
CA VAL A 122 5.68 -10.74 -7.62
C VAL A 122 6.66 -10.71 -6.44
N SER A 123 7.61 -9.78 -6.45
CA SER A 123 8.58 -9.62 -5.36
C SER A 123 7.89 -9.33 -4.01
N LEU A 124 6.86 -8.49 -4.01
CA LEU A 124 6.05 -8.21 -2.83
C LEU A 124 5.38 -9.49 -2.31
N TYR A 125 4.67 -10.24 -3.15
CA TYR A 125 3.98 -11.48 -2.76
C TYR A 125 4.94 -12.53 -2.21
N LEU A 126 6.10 -12.71 -2.85
CA LEU A 126 7.12 -13.65 -2.39
C LEU A 126 7.71 -13.22 -1.04
N SER A 127 8.03 -11.93 -0.89
CA SER A 127 8.62 -11.40 0.35
C SER A 127 7.67 -11.47 1.55
N LYS A 128 6.36 -11.35 1.30
CA LYS A 128 5.31 -11.36 2.34
C LYS A 128 4.50 -12.65 2.38
N TRP A 129 4.96 -13.70 1.71
CA TRP A 129 4.21 -14.95 1.48
C TRP A 129 3.60 -15.53 2.76
N VAL A 130 4.40 -15.67 3.82
CA VAL A 130 3.97 -16.27 5.08
C VAL A 130 2.83 -15.47 5.73
N CYS A 131 2.98 -14.15 5.80
CA CYS A 131 1.96 -13.25 6.36
C CYS A 131 0.66 -13.30 5.54
N LEU A 132 0.76 -13.20 4.22
CA LEU A 132 -0.40 -13.20 3.33
C LEU A 132 -1.13 -14.56 3.32
N LEU A 133 -0.40 -15.67 3.45
CA LEU A 133 -0.99 -17.00 3.51
C LEU A 133 -1.83 -17.19 4.77
N GLN A 134 -1.37 -16.67 5.91
CA GLN A 134 -2.07 -16.77 7.19
C GLN A 134 -3.30 -15.86 7.24
N GLU A 135 -3.15 -14.62 6.78
CA GLU A 135 -4.18 -13.59 6.96
C GLU A 135 -5.16 -13.49 5.77
N LYS A 136 -4.68 -13.69 4.54
CA LYS A 136 -5.39 -13.33 3.30
C LYS A 136 -5.16 -14.33 2.14
N PRO A 137 -5.40 -15.65 2.31
CA PRO A 137 -5.06 -16.66 1.32
C PRO A 137 -5.74 -16.48 -0.05
N VAL A 138 -6.95 -15.89 -0.07
CA VAL A 138 -7.71 -15.61 -1.32
C VAL A 138 -6.97 -14.64 -2.24
N VAL A 139 -6.20 -13.70 -1.68
CA VAL A 139 -5.41 -12.76 -2.48
C VAL A 139 -4.29 -13.49 -3.20
N LEU A 140 -3.68 -14.51 -2.57
CA LEU A 140 -2.65 -15.33 -3.21
C LEU A 140 -3.22 -16.14 -4.37
N THR A 141 -4.45 -16.66 -4.25
CA THR A 141 -5.14 -17.30 -5.38
C THR A 141 -5.34 -16.34 -6.54
N SER A 142 -5.74 -15.10 -6.24
CA SER A 142 -5.93 -14.04 -7.24
C SER A 142 -4.61 -13.65 -7.91
N ALA A 143 -3.53 -13.56 -7.13
CA ALA A 143 -2.18 -13.31 -7.63
C ALA A 143 -1.69 -14.44 -8.53
N LEU A 144 -1.86 -15.70 -8.10
CA LEU A 144 -1.50 -16.87 -8.90
C LEU A 144 -2.24 -16.87 -10.24
N TYR A 145 -3.56 -16.64 -10.23
CA TYR A 145 -4.34 -16.53 -11.46
C TYR A 145 -3.82 -15.41 -12.37
N THR A 146 -3.57 -14.23 -11.81
CA THR A 146 -3.08 -13.06 -12.56
C THR A 146 -1.74 -13.36 -13.22
N PHE A 147 -0.76 -13.89 -12.49
CA PHE A 147 0.57 -14.18 -13.05
C PHE A 147 0.56 -15.34 -14.05
N LEU A 148 -0.24 -16.38 -13.83
CA LEU A 148 -0.39 -17.46 -14.82
C LEU A 148 -1.01 -16.96 -16.13
N ARG A 149 -2.02 -16.09 -16.05
CA ARG A 149 -2.64 -15.45 -17.22
C ARG A 149 -1.60 -14.64 -18.01
N LEU A 150 -0.78 -13.85 -17.31
CA LEU A 150 0.27 -13.03 -17.93
C LEU A 150 1.35 -13.89 -18.60
N LEU A 151 1.76 -14.99 -17.97
CA LEU A 151 2.69 -15.94 -18.57
C LEU A 151 2.13 -16.58 -19.83
N ALA A 152 0.84 -16.93 -19.82
CA ALA A 152 0.19 -17.47 -21.01
C ALA A 152 0.19 -16.46 -22.17
N ASP A 153 -0.13 -15.19 -21.88
CA ASP A 153 -0.11 -14.12 -22.89
C ASP A 153 1.31 -13.88 -23.45
N TYR A 154 2.35 -13.97 -22.61
CA TYR A 154 3.75 -13.91 -23.04
C TYR A 154 4.13 -15.08 -23.96
N CYS A 155 3.82 -16.31 -23.57
CA CYS A 155 4.14 -17.50 -24.36
C CYS A 155 3.43 -17.51 -25.72
N SER A 156 2.23 -16.93 -25.82
CA SER A 156 1.50 -16.81 -27.08
C SER A 156 2.03 -15.69 -27.99
N PHE A 157 2.77 -14.71 -27.45
CA PHE A 157 3.41 -13.65 -28.24
C PHE A 157 4.74 -14.10 -28.85
N ASP A 158 5.47 -14.99 -28.17
CA ASP A 158 6.80 -15.48 -28.58
C ASP A 158 6.74 -16.62 -29.63
N GLN A 159 5.54 -16.95 -30.13
CA GLN A 159 5.27 -17.95 -31.19
C GLN A 159 4.89 -17.27 -32.51
#